data_AF-A0A7J8AFG4-F1
#
_entry.id   AF-A0A7J8AFG4-F1
#
_cell.length_a   1.000
_cell.length_b   1.000
_cell.length_c   1.000
_cell.angle_alpha   90.00
_cell.angle_beta   90.00
_cell.angle_gamma   90.00
#
_symmetry.space_group_name_H-M   'P 1'
#
loop_
_entity.id
_entity.type
_entity.pdbx_description
1 polymer ?
#
loop_
_entity_poly.entity_id
_entity_poly.type
_entity_poly.pdbx_seq_one_letter_code
_entity_poly.pdbx_strand_id
1 'polypeptide(L)'
;MEAQLQRVISEDCRLAINQVASFQLHVSDAYLSMRPDLDNWGTGIQALESALELENKLTKLLQDLKTLASANSETDLLRFMGKYLDKQKRNIGYLEHQLLYHRKVEKQAQEEDTFKKPAEVSGKET
;
A
#
# COMPACT_ATOMS: atom_id res chain seq x y z
N MET A 1 -7.43 2.06 -48.83
CA MET A 1 -6.59 1.99 -47.62
C MET A 1 -7.38 2.66 -46.52
N GLU A 2 -8.12 1.86 -45.75
CA GLU A 2 -8.81 2.37 -44.56
C GLU A 2 -7.72 2.80 -43.58
N ALA A 3 -7.81 4.05 -43.12
CA ALA A 3 -7.04 4.51 -41.99
C ALA A 3 -7.24 3.49 -40.87
N GLN A 4 -6.14 2.94 -40.35
CA GLN A 4 -6.19 2.16 -39.12
C GLN A 4 -6.74 3.10 -38.04
N LEU A 5 -8.05 3.02 -37.81
CA LEU A 5 -8.72 3.64 -36.69
C LEU A 5 -7.97 3.13 -35.47
N GLN A 6 -7.16 4.02 -34.88
CA GLN A 6 -6.57 3.84 -33.58
C GLN A 6 -7.68 3.31 -32.69
N ARG A 7 -7.61 2.03 -32.29
CA ARG A 7 -8.65 1.40 -31.49
C ARG A 7 -8.79 2.25 -30.23
N VAL A 8 -9.90 2.97 -30.16
CA VAL A 8 -10.19 3.87 -29.05
C VAL A 8 -10.39 2.97 -27.84
N ILE A 9 -9.66 3.26 -26.77
CA ILE A 9 -9.85 2.60 -25.48
C ILE A 9 -11.32 2.72 -25.10
N SER A 10 -11.93 1.63 -24.62
CA SER A 10 -13.33 1.58 -24.23
C SER A 10 -13.63 2.64 -23.18
N GLU A 11 -14.87 3.11 -23.14
CA GLU A 11 -15.29 4.14 -22.19
C GLU A 11 -15.05 3.69 -20.74
N ASP A 12 -15.38 2.43 -20.45
CA ASP A 12 -15.19 1.83 -19.12
C ASP A 12 -13.71 1.80 -18.72
N CYS A 13 -12.83 1.39 -19.63
CA CYS A 13 -11.39 1.39 -19.39
C CYS A 13 -10.85 2.81 -19.23
N ARG A 14 -11.35 3.78 -20.01
CA ARG A 14 -10.97 5.19 -19.90
C ARG A 14 -11.35 5.77 -18.53
N LEU A 15 -12.57 5.49 -18.06
CA LEU A 15 -13.02 5.91 -16.73
C LEU A 15 -12.18 5.26 -15.63
N ALA A 16 -11.90 3.97 -15.73
CA ALA A 16 -11.08 3.25 -14.76
C ALA A 16 -9.61 3.74 -14.76
N ILE A 17 -9.04 4.08 -15.91
CA ILE A 17 -7.71 4.72 -15.99
C ILE A 17 -7.70 6.04 -15.22
N ASN A 18 -8.71 6.88 -15.41
CA ASN A 18 -8.81 8.16 -14.70
C ASN A 18 -8.94 7.95 -13.18
N GLN A 19 -9.70 6.94 -12.74
CA GLN A 19 -9.81 6.57 -11.34
C GLN A 19 -8.46 6.13 -10.76
N VAL A 20 -7.73 5.25 -11.47
CA VAL A 20 -6.39 4.80 -11.05
C VAL A 20 -5.43 5.98 -10.96
N ALA A 21 -5.41 6.86 -11.96
CA ALA A 21 -4.52 8.02 -11.99
C ALA A 21 -4.81 8.99 -10.83
N SER A 22 -6.09 9.29 -10.59
CA SER A 22 -6.52 10.12 -9.45
C SER A 22 -6.09 9.50 -8.11
N PHE A 23 -6.31 8.19 -7.95
CA PHE A 23 -5.93 7.50 -6.72
C PHE A 23 -4.41 7.44 -6.52
N GLN A 24 -3.61 7.28 -7.59
CA GLN A 24 -2.15 7.34 -7.49
C GLN A 24 -1.65 8.71 -7.02
N LEU A 25 -2.27 9.81 -7.47
CA LEU A 25 -1.94 11.14 -6.98
C LEU A 25 -2.27 11.29 -5.50
N HIS A 26 -3.42 10.78 -5.06
CA HIS A 26 -3.79 10.76 -3.64
C HIS A 26 -2.80 9.94 -2.79
N VAL A 27 -2.40 8.75 -3.27
CA VAL A 27 -1.38 7.93 -2.60
C VAL A 27 -0.03 8.66 -2.53
N SER A 28 0.36 9.36 -3.61
CA SER A 28 1.59 10.16 -3.63
C SER A 28 1.57 11.29 -2.61
N ASP A 29 0.43 11.97 -2.44
CA ASP A 29 0.24 13.04 -1.46
C ASP A 29 0.27 12.50 -0.02
N ALA A 30 -0.36 11.33 0.22
CA ALA A 30 -0.29 10.64 1.49
C ALA A 30 1.16 10.27 1.87
N TYR A 31 1.94 9.72 0.94
CA TYR A 31 3.36 9.43 1.18
C TYR A 31 4.21 10.68 1.40
N LEU A 32 3.91 11.78 0.70
CA LEU A 32 4.57 13.06 0.94
C LEU A 32 4.29 13.56 2.36
N SER A 33 3.06 13.37 2.83
CA SER A 33 2.64 13.74 4.16
C SER A 33 3.27 12.86 5.25
N MET A 34 3.63 11.60 4.94
CA MET A 34 4.35 10.66 5.84
C MET A 34 5.81 11.03 6.09
N ARG A 35 6.22 12.20 5.62
CA ARG A 35 7.54 12.76 5.89
C ARG A 35 7.79 12.93 7.39
N PRO A 36 8.97 12.53 7.91
CA PRO A 36 9.28 12.65 9.33
C PRO A 36 9.16 14.09 9.87
N ASP A 37 9.38 15.10 9.02
CA ASP A 37 9.24 16.51 9.36
C ASP A 37 7.79 16.99 9.60
N LEU A 38 6.78 16.18 9.25
CA LEU A 38 5.35 16.52 9.40
C LEU A 38 4.66 15.84 10.60
N ASP A 39 5.29 14.81 11.20
CA ASP A 39 4.95 14.11 12.45
C ASP A 39 3.45 13.84 12.75
N ASN A 40 2.62 13.63 11.72
CA ASN A 40 1.17 13.45 11.91
C ASN A 40 0.68 11.98 11.89
N TRP A 41 1.57 11.00 11.68
CA TRP A 41 1.22 9.63 11.30
C TRP A 41 1.31 8.60 12.44
N GLY A 42 1.50 9.05 13.67
CA GLY A 42 1.64 8.18 14.83
C GLY A 42 2.94 7.38 14.80
N THR A 43 2.90 6.11 15.21
CA THR A 43 4.09 5.25 15.24
C THR A 43 4.47 4.76 13.84
N GLY A 44 5.72 4.31 13.68
CA GLY A 44 6.16 3.70 12.42
C GLY A 44 5.33 2.48 12.00
N ILE A 45 4.76 1.73 12.96
CA ILE A 45 3.84 0.61 12.68
C ILE A 45 2.53 1.14 12.09
N GLN A 46 1.94 2.19 12.68
CA GLN A 46 0.70 2.81 12.18
C GLN A 46 0.88 3.41 10.78
N ALA A 47 2.04 4.03 10.52
CA ALA A 47 2.39 4.53 9.19
C ALA A 47 2.50 3.38 8.16
N LEU A 48 3.15 2.27 8.51
CA LEU A 48 3.25 1.08 7.65
C LEU A 48 1.88 0.43 7.38
N GLU A 49 1.00 0.37 8.39
CA GLU A 49 -0.37 -0.12 8.24
C GLU A 49 -1.18 0.76 7.27
N SER A 50 -1.09 2.07 7.44
CA SER A 50 -1.76 3.05 6.57
C SER A 50 -1.26 2.96 5.13
N ALA A 51 0.06 2.85 4.92
CA ALA A 51 0.64 2.66 3.60
C ALA A 51 0.16 1.34 2.97
N LEU A 52 0.16 0.25 3.72
CA LEU A 52 -0.30 -1.05 3.23
C LEU A 52 -1.78 -1.02 2.84
N GLU A 53 -2.63 -0.33 3.61
CA GLU A 53 -4.04 -0.15 3.26
C GLU A 53 -4.22 0.61 1.94
N LEU A 54 -3.49 1.71 1.75
CA LEU A 54 -3.51 2.50 0.51
C LEU A 54 -3.05 1.66 -0.69
N GLU A 55 -1.96 0.91 -0.56
CA GLU A 55 -1.43 0.07 -1.64
C GLU A 55 -2.36 -1.09 -1.98
N ASN A 56 -3.08 -1.65 -0.99
CA ASN A 56 -4.11 -2.67 -1.23
C ASN A 56 -5.31 -2.10 -1.99
N LYS A 57 -5.76 -0.88 -1.66
CA LYS A 57 -6.81 -0.18 -2.41
C LYS A 57 -6.37 0.11 -3.86
N LEU A 58 -5.15 0.59 -4.06
CA LEU A 58 -4.59 0.82 -5.41
C LEU A 58 -4.50 -0.48 -6.20
N THR A 59 -4.10 -1.58 -5.56
CA THR A 59 -4.04 -2.91 -6.19
C THR A 59 -5.40 -3.36 -6.67
N LYS A 60 -6.45 -3.16 -5.87
CA LYS A 60 -7.82 -3.48 -6.27
C LYS A 60 -8.22 -2.70 -7.53
N LEU A 61 -8.01 -1.39 -7.56
CA LEU A 61 -8.30 -0.56 -8.74
C LEU A 61 -7.53 -1.02 -9.99
N LEU A 62 -6.25 -1.41 -9.82
CA LEU A 62 -5.44 -1.96 -10.92
C LEU A 62 -5.94 -3.32 -11.40
N GLN A 63 -6.42 -4.20 -10.52
CA GLN A 63 -7.01 -5.48 -10.91
C GLN A 63 -8.38 -5.31 -11.59
N ASP A 64 -9.17 -4.33 -11.13
CA ASP A 64 -10.46 -3.98 -11.74
C ASP A 64 -10.23 -3.46 -13.16
N LEU A 65 -9.27 -2.54 -13.36
CA LEU A 65 -8.86 -2.06 -14.69
C LEU A 65 -8.37 -3.21 -15.58
N LYS A 66 -7.57 -4.14 -15.04
CA LYS A 66 -7.07 -5.30 -15.79
C LYS A 66 -8.22 -6.20 -16.25
N THR A 67 -9.22 -6.38 -15.40
CA THR A 67 -10.41 -7.20 -15.69
C THR A 67 -11.24 -6.54 -16.80
N LEU A 68 -11.46 -5.23 -16.71
CA LEU A 68 -12.14 -4.45 -17.76
C LEU A 68 -11.39 -4.48 -19.09
N ALA A 69 -10.08 -4.30 -19.08
CA ALA A 69 -9.23 -4.37 -20.27
C ALA A 69 -9.29 -5.77 -20.92
N SER A 70 -9.34 -6.83 -20.10
CA SER A 70 -9.50 -8.21 -20.58
C SER A 70 -10.87 -8.44 -21.21
N ALA A 71 -11.94 -7.97 -20.58
CA ALA A 71 -13.30 -8.08 -21.10
C ALA A 71 -13.48 -7.32 -22.43
N ASN A 72 -12.82 -6.17 -22.57
CA ASN A 72 -12.85 -5.34 -23.78
C ASN A 72 -11.80 -5.74 -24.84
N SER A 73 -11.04 -6.82 -24.62
CA SER A 73 -9.98 -7.28 -25.54
C SER A 73 -8.91 -6.21 -25.84
N GLU A 74 -8.57 -5.39 -24.85
CA GLU A 74 -7.59 -4.29 -24.97
C GLU A 74 -6.16 -4.77 -24.69
N THR A 75 -5.58 -5.47 -25.67
CA THR A 75 -4.28 -6.13 -25.54
C THR A 75 -3.13 -5.18 -25.22
N ASP A 76 -3.16 -3.96 -25.77
CA ASP A 76 -2.11 -2.95 -25.53
C ASP A 76 -2.16 -2.40 -24.10
N LEU A 77 -3.36 -2.17 -23.58
CA LEU A 77 -3.54 -1.74 -22.18
C LEU A 77 -3.10 -2.85 -21.22
N LEU A 78 -3.50 -4.10 -21.46
CA LEU A 78 -3.05 -5.25 -20.67
C LEU A 78 -1.52 -5.38 -20.65
N ARG A 79 -0.89 -5.22 -21.83
CA ARG A 79 0.58 -5.25 -21.95
C ARG A 79 1.23 -4.13 -21.15
N PHE A 80 0.69 -2.91 -21.23
CA PHE A 80 1.17 -1.76 -20.48
C PHE A 80 1.09 -2.00 -18.97
N MET A 81 -0.06 -2.50 -18.48
CA MET A 81 -0.31 -2.72 -17.06
C MET A 81 0.58 -3.78 -16.42
N GLY A 82 1.07 -4.77 -17.18
CA GLY A 82 1.84 -5.90 -16.64
C GLY A 82 3.00 -5.47 -15.73
N LYS A 83 3.82 -4.51 -16.17
CA LYS A 83 4.96 -4.01 -15.38
C LYS A 83 4.52 -3.29 -14.10
N TYR A 84 3.39 -2.60 -14.14
CA TYR A 84 2.84 -1.89 -12.98
C TYR A 84 2.30 -2.86 -11.93
N LEU A 85 1.59 -3.90 -12.35
CA LEU A 85 1.09 -4.95 -11.47
C LEU A 85 2.23 -5.70 -10.78
N ASP A 86 3.30 -6.00 -11.51
CA ASP A 86 4.49 -6.64 -10.93
C ASP A 86 5.17 -5.74 -9.90
N LYS A 87 5.27 -4.44 -10.18
CA LYS A 87 5.83 -3.46 -9.23
C LYS A 87 4.94 -3.34 -7.99
N GLN A 88 3.62 -3.26 -8.18
CA GLN A 88 2.64 -3.17 -7.12
C GLN A 88 2.75 -4.36 -6.16
N LYS A 89 2.84 -5.59 -6.70
CA LYS A 89 3.01 -6.81 -5.92
C LYS A 89 4.30 -6.80 -5.09
N ARG A 90 5.41 -6.33 -5.66
CA ARG A 90 6.68 -6.21 -4.93
C ARG A 90 6.60 -5.19 -3.80
N ASN A 91 5.97 -4.04 -4.04
CA ASN A 91 5.81 -2.98 -3.04
C ASN A 91 4.97 -3.45 -1.85
N ILE A 92 3.84 -4.11 -2.10
CA ILE A 92 3.02 -4.70 -1.04
C ILE A 92 3.80 -5.72 -0.22
N GLY A 93 4.47 -6.67 -0.89
CA GLY A 93 5.26 -7.69 -0.19
C GLY A 93 6.37 -7.09 0.68
N TYR A 94 6.97 -5.97 0.24
CA TYR A 94 7.92 -5.23 1.06
C TYR A 94 7.27 -4.61 2.30
N LEU A 95 6.13 -3.92 2.15
CA LEU A 95 5.42 -3.31 3.28
C LEU A 95 4.95 -4.36 4.30
N GLU A 96 4.39 -5.48 3.82
CA GLU A 96 3.98 -6.61 4.68
C GLU A 96 5.16 -7.18 5.47
N HIS A 97 6.31 -7.36 4.81
CA HIS A 97 7.53 -7.82 5.47
C HIS A 97 7.99 -6.84 6.55
N GLN A 98 8.04 -5.54 6.25
CA GLN A 98 8.43 -4.52 7.22
C GLN A 98 7.49 -4.48 8.41
N LEU A 99 6.18 -4.48 8.16
CA LEU A 99 5.16 -4.47 9.21
C LEU A 99 5.28 -5.70 10.12
N LEU A 100 5.49 -6.88 9.53
CA LEU A 100 5.71 -8.11 10.30
C LEU A 100 6.96 -8.03 11.17
N TYR A 101 8.07 -7.51 10.62
CA TYR A 101 9.31 -7.34 11.36
C TYR A 101 9.15 -6.39 12.55
N HIS A 102 8.59 -5.20 12.33
CA HIS A 102 8.42 -4.20 13.39
C HIS A 102 7.47 -4.68 14.51
N ARG A 103 6.38 -5.38 14.17
CA ARG A 103 5.48 -5.98 15.17
C ARG A 103 6.18 -7.06 16.02
N LYS A 104 7.14 -7.81 15.46
CA LYS A 104 7.92 -8.80 16.23
C LYS A 104 8.84 -8.11 17.22
N VAL A 105 9.53 -7.06 16.78
CA VAL A 105 10.45 -6.28 17.63
C VAL A 105 9.67 -5.60 18.78
N GLU A 106 8.51 -5.02 18.50
CA GLU A 106 7.67 -4.38 19.53
C GLU A 106 7.21 -5.37 20.61
N LYS A 107 6.80 -6.58 20.21
CA LYS A 107 6.41 -7.63 21.16
C LYS A 107 7.56 -8.06 22.07
N GLN A 108 8.75 -8.25 21.51
CA GLN A 108 9.94 -8.61 22.28
C GLN A 108 10.30 -7.53 23.31
N ALA A 109 10.22 -6.25 22.92
CA ALA A 109 10.46 -5.14 23.84
C ALA A 109 9.43 -5.11 24.99
N GLN A 110 8.15 -5.38 24.71
CA GLN A 110 7.09 -5.45 25.73
C GLN A 110 7.30 -6.62 26.71
N GLU A 111 7.75 -7.77 26.21
CA GLU A 111 8.06 -8.95 27.04
C GLU A 111 9.27 -8.68 27.96
N GLU A 112 10.31 -8.02 27.46
CA GLU A 112 11.49 -7.62 28.25
C GLU A 112 11.18 -6.58 29.34
N ASP A 113 10.34 -5.59 29.05
CA ASP A 113 9.91 -4.59 30.03
C ASP A 113 9.01 -5.19 31.12
N THR A 114 8.24 -6.22 30.77
CA THR A 114 7.40 -6.95 31.74
C THR A 114 8.24 -7.73 32.74
N PHE A 115 9.39 -8.28 32.32
CA PHE A 115 10.28 -9.07 33.19
C PHE A 115 11.12 -8.20 34.14
N LYS A 116 11.35 -6.91 33.82
CA LYS A 116 12.12 -5.98 34.66
C LYS A 116 11.32 -5.40 35.85
N LYS A 117 9.99 -5.56 35.89
CA LYS A 117 9.10 -4.91 36.87
C LYS A 117 8.70 -5.66 38.17
N PRO A 118 9.36 -6.74 38.66
CA PRO A 118 8.96 -7.35 39.94
C PRO A 118 9.93 -7.17 41.13
N ALA A 119 10.61 -6.02 41.29
CA ALA A 119 11.48 -5.79 42.46
C ALA A 119 11.41 -4.36 43.01
N GLU A 120 10.22 -3.82 43.27
CA GLU A 120 10.11 -2.57 44.05
C GLU A 120 8.82 -2.43 44.86
N VAL A 121 8.30 -3.53 45.44
CA VAL A 121 7.37 -3.44 46.60
C VAL A 121 7.61 -4.64 47.52
N SER A 122 8.73 -4.66 48.23
CA SER A 122 8.83 -5.40 49.48
C SER A 122 9.96 -4.80 50.29
N GLY A 123 9.61 -3.93 51.24
CA GLY A 123 10.59 -3.34 52.13
C GLY A 123 10.14 -2.00 52.69
N LYS A 124 9.13 -2.02 53.56
CA LYS A 124 9.16 -1.23 54.81
C LYS A 124 8.45 -2.01 55.91
N GLU A 125 9.25 -2.71 56.70
CA GLU A 125 9.00 -2.95 58.13
C GLU A 125 8.88 -1.60 58.84
N THR A 126 7.81 -1.38 59.60
CA THR A 126 7.78 -1.01 61.04
C THR A 126 6.37 -0.69 61.49
#